data_AF-A0A1I8ESI9-F1
#
_entry.id   AF-A0A1I8ESI9-F1
#
_cell.length_a   1.000
_cell.length_b   1.000
_cell.length_c   1.000
_cell.angle_alpha   90.00
_cell.angle_beta   90.00
_cell.angle_gamma   90.00
#
_symmetry.space_group_name_H-M   'P 1'
#
loop_
_entity.id
_entity.type
_entity.pdbx_description
1 polymer ?
#
loop_
_entity_poly.entity_id
_entity_poly.type
_entity_poly.pdbx_seq_one_letter_code
_entity_poly.pdbx_strand_id
1 'polypeptide(L)' 'MRWRRYELFAVVNHLGTMESGHYTCYIRHQRNQWFQCDDQKVTKVPTERVLSSQGYLLFYHKCHADYY' A
#
# COMPACT_ATOMS: atom_id res chain seq x y z
N MET A 1 11.22 8.43 25.25
CA MET A 1 10.25 8.68 24.16
C MET A 1 9.84 7.35 23.55
N ARG A 2 8.54 7.07 23.40
CA ARG A 2 8.03 5.77 22.92
C ARG A 2 7.73 5.87 21.42
N TRP A 3 8.59 5.28 20.59
CA TRP A 3 8.40 5.29 19.14
C TRP A 3 7.16 4.47 18.76
N ARG A 4 6.18 5.13 18.14
CA ARG A 4 5.02 4.44 17.56
C ARG A 4 5.44 3.95 16.18
N ARG A 5 5.63 2.64 16.04
CA ARG A 5 5.91 2.02 14.74
C ARG A 5 4.59 1.86 13.97
N TYR A 6 4.62 2.19 12.69
CA TYR A 6 3.50 2.04 11.79
C TYR A 6 3.96 1.22 10.59
N GLU A 7 3.07 0.36 10.10
CA GLU A 7 3.36 -0.53 8.98
C GLU A 7 2.40 -0.26 7.84
N LEU A 8 2.97 0.01 6.66
CA LEU A 8 2.24 0.22 5.42
C LEU A 8 1.55 -1.08 5.01
N PHE A 9 0.25 -1.01 4.73
CA PHE A 9 -0.51 -2.18 4.28
C PHE A 9 -1.33 -1.93 3.02
N ALA A 10 -1.57 -0.67 2.63
CA ALA A 10 -2.13 -0.35 1.33
C ALA A 10 -1.61 0.97 0.78
N VAL A 11 -1.47 1.04 -0.55
CA VAL A 11 -1.14 2.25 -1.31
C VAL A 11 -2.17 2.39 -2.41
N VAL A 12 -2.82 3.54 -2.53
CA VAL A 12 -3.68 3.88 -3.67
C VAL A 12 -2.90 4.82 -4.57
N ASN A 13 -2.89 4.52 -5.86
CA ASN A 13 -2.23 5.29 -6.89
C ASN A 13 -3.29 5.93 -7.79
N HIS A 14 -3.01 7.15 -8.25
CA HIS A 14 -3.81 7.83 -9.25
C HIS A 14 -2.97 8.03 -10.51
N LEU A 15 -3.45 7.52 -11.65
CA LEU A 15 -2.82 7.66 -12.96
C LEU A 15 -3.72 8.54 -13.83
N GLY A 16 -3.33 9.78 -14.05
CA GLY A 16 -4.10 10.71 -14.87
C GLY A 16 -3.87 12.16 -14.48
N THR A 17 -4.79 13.02 -14.90
CA THR A 17 -4.82 14.45 -14.60
C THR A 17 -5.69 14.72 -13.37
N MET A 18 -5.75 15.98 -12.93
CA MET A 18 -6.62 16.36 -11.81
C MET A 18 -8.12 16.12 -12.08
N GLU A 19 -8.54 16.13 -13.35
CA GLU A 19 -9.95 16.06 -13.76
C GLU A 19 -10.39 14.66 -14.21
N SER A 20 -9.43 13.80 -14.55
CA SER A 20 -9.70 12.44 -15.04
C SER A 20 -8.49 11.54 -14.80
N GLY A 21 -8.74 10.30 -14.43
CA GLY A 21 -7.69 9.30 -14.32
C GLY A 21 -8.21 7.96 -13.86
N HIS A 22 -7.27 7.09 -13.52
CA HIS A 22 -7.53 5.73 -13.09
C HIS A 22 -6.91 5.48 -11.73
N TYR A 23 -7.70 4.88 -10.84
CA TYR A 23 -7.22 4.49 -9.53
C TYR A 23 -6.87 3.01 -9.52
N THR A 24 -5.66 2.71 -9.04
CA THR A 24 -5.23 1.34 -8.75
C THR A 24 -4.78 1.29 -7.30
N CYS A 25 -4.73 0.09 -6.71
CA CYS A 25 -4.19 -0.05 -5.37
C CYS A 25 -3.22 -1.22 -5.24
N TYR A 26 -2.27 -1.07 -4.33
CA TYR A 26 -1.46 -2.15 -3.82
C TYR A 26 -1.94 -2.50 -2.43
N ILE A 27 -2.17 -3.78 -2.16
CA ILE A 27 -2.57 -4.29 -0.84
C ILE A 27 -1.57 -5.33 -0.35
N ARG A 28 -1.19 -5.24 0.93
CA ARG A 28 -0.36 -6.22 1.61
C ARG A 28 -1.26 -7.29 2.22
N HIS A 29 -1.07 -8.51 1.78
CA HIS A 29 -1.75 -9.69 2.31
C HIS A 29 -0.77 -10.51 3.19
N GLN A 30 -1.24 -11.67 3.65
CA GLN A 30 -0.50 -12.63 4.48
C GLN A 30 0.94 -12.85 3.98
N ARG A 31 1.86 -13.07 4.94
CA ARG A 31 3.29 -13.31 4.70
C ARG A 31 3.98 -12.18 3.92
N ASN A 32 3.58 -10.93 4.16
CA ASN A 32 4.14 -9.73 3.52
C ASN A 32 4.10 -9.77 1.98
N GLN A 33 3.09 -10.44 1.42
CA GLN A 33 2.92 -10.51 -0.04
C GLN A 33 2.09 -9.34 -0.53
N TRP A 34 2.56 -8.68 -1.59
CA TRP A 34 1.87 -7.55 -2.19
C TRP A 34 1.12 -7.97 -3.46
N PHE A 35 -0.03 -7.35 -3.64
CA PHE A 35 -0.88 -7.52 -4.82
C PHE A 35 -1.27 -6.16 -5.35
N GLN A 36 -1.21 -6.00 -6.67
CA GLN A 36 -1.81 -4.89 -7.39
C GLN A 36 -3.23 -5.28 -7.76
N CYS A 37 -4.19 -4.44 -7.39
CA CYS A 37 -5.58 -4.50 -7.81
C CYS A 37 -5.81 -3.38 -8.82
N ASP A 38 -6.19 -3.78 -10.02
CA ASP A 38 -6.51 -2.92 -11.16
C ASP A 38 -7.87 -3.38 -11.69
N ASP A 39 -8.93 -2.74 -11.19
CA ASP A 39 -10.32 -3.17 -11.32
C ASP A 39 -10.49 -4.66 -10.98
N GLN A 40 -10.90 -5.47 -11.95
CA GLN A 40 -11.10 -6.91 -11.83
C GLN A 40 -9.79 -7.73 -11.84
N LYS A 41 -8.65 -7.11 -12.16
CA LYS A 41 -7.36 -7.80 -12.28
C LYS A 41 -6.57 -7.67 -10.98
N VAL A 42 -6.32 -8.81 -10.34
CA VAL A 42 -5.47 -8.89 -9.15
C VAL A 42 -4.19 -9.64 -9.51
N THR A 43 -3.03 -8.99 -9.34
CA THR A 43 -1.73 -9.54 -9.73
C THR A 43 -0.75 -9.43 -8.57
N LYS A 44 -0.05 -10.52 -8.25
CA LYS A 44 1.02 -10.50 -7.24
C LYS A 44 2.20 -9.65 -7.75
N VAL A 45 2.74 -8.80 -6.89
CA VAL A 45 3.85 -7.89 -7.22
C VAL A 45 4.95 -7.92 -6.16
N PRO A 46 6.20 -7.62 -6.54
CA PRO A 46 7.29 -7.47 -5.58
C PRO A 46 7.14 -6.15 -4.80
N THR A 47 7.65 -6.13 -3.57
CA THR A 47 7.54 -4.97 -2.65
C THR A 47 8.15 -3.70 -3.24
N GLU A 48 9.25 -3.85 -3.99
CA GLU A 48 9.97 -2.77 -4.66
C GLU A 48 9.06 -1.98 -5.62
N ARG A 49 8.13 -2.67 -6.29
CA ARG A 49 7.14 -2.04 -7.17
C ARG A 49 6.14 -1.18 -6.41
N VAL A 50 5.76 -1.60 -5.20
CA VAL A 50 4.87 -0.83 -4.32
C VAL A 50 5.57 0.42 -3.81
N LEU A 51 6.81 0.27 -3.34
CA LEU A 51 7.61 1.36 -2.76
C LEU A 51 8.03 2.42 -3.78
N SER A 52 8.20 2.03 -5.05
CA SER A 52 8.52 2.95 -6.15
C SER A 52 7.28 3.60 -6.79
N SER A 53 6.07 3.24 -6.35
CA SER A 53 4.85 3.76 -6.92
C SER A 53 4.58 5.20 -6.48
N GLN A 54 3.87 5.97 -7.32
CA GLN A 54 3.42 7.32 -6.96
C GLN A 54 2.18 7.22 -6.06
N GLY A 55 2.41 6.93 -4.78
CA GLY A 55 1.35 6.76 -3.78
C GLY A 55 0.59 8.06 -3.55
N TYR A 56 -0.71 8.05 -3.84
CA TYR A 56 -1.62 9.17 -3.59
C TYR A 56 -2.23 9.09 -2.19
N LEU A 57 -2.73 7.90 -1.80
CA LEU A 57 -3.16 7.62 -0.42
C LEU A 57 -2.36 6.46 0.14
N LEU A 58 -1.88 6.58 1.38
CA LEU A 58 -1.10 5.55 2.05
C LEU A 58 -1.78 5.17 3.37
N PHE A 59 -2.03 3.87 3.54
CA PHE A 59 -2.71 3.34 4.71
C PHE A 59 -1.75 2.53 5.58
N TYR A 60 -1.69 2.90 6.87
CA TYR A 60 -0.79 2.28 7.84
C TYR A 60 -1.56 1.73 9.03
N HIS A 61 -1.18 0.54 9.50
CA HIS A 61 -1.59 0.04 10.81
C HIS A 61 -0.57 0.49 11.85
N LYS A 62 -1.04 0.86 13.04
CA LYS A 62 -0.16 1.06 14.19
C LYS A 62 0.31 -0.31 14.67
N CYS A 63 1.62 -0.55 14.69
CA CYS A 63 2.16 -1.72 15.36
C CYS A 63 1.86 -1.59 16.85
N HIS A 64 1.17 -2.57 17.43
CA HIS A 64 1.23 -2.72 18.88
C HIS A 64 2.69 -3.02 19.23
N ALA A 65 3.28 -2.20 20.08
CA ALA A 65 4.54 -2.58 20.69
C ALA A 65 4.20 -3.73 21.63
N ASP A 66 4.73 -4.92 21.34
CA ASP A 66 4.68 -6.03 22.28
C ASP A 66 5.39 -5.56 23.55
N TYR A 67 4.60 -5.43 24.63
CA TYR A 67 5.13 -5.17 25.94
C TYR A 67 5.73 -6.48 26.45
N TYR A 68 7.05 -6.56 26.47
CA TYR A 68 7.80 -7.46 27.35
C TYR A 68 8.44 -6.62 28.45
#